data_AF-A0A451F8L3-F1
#
_entry.id   AF-A0A451F8L3-F1
#
_cell.length_a   1.000
_cell.length_b   1.000
_cell.length_c   1.000
_cell.angle_alpha   90.00
_cell.angle_beta   90.00
_cell.angle_gamma   90.00
#
_symmetry.space_group_name_H-M   'P 1'
#
loop_
_entity.id
_entity.type
_entity.pdbx_description
1 polymer ?
#
loop_
_entity_poly.entity_id
_entity_poly.type
_entity_poly.pdbx_seq_one_letter_code
_entity_poly.pdbx_strand_id
1 'polypeptide(L)'
;MDHTQAIEIVNVNRDKVAQHIELCNKGEHICDLNGWCLEIASSAQTFTFGPDTILRPEEELSVYIDRGGKFSFNVANALNLRGDRVLLFDAHRELRYQFVYGQSAHNLVIISDVHSDSLGGRDFSDEYVELFNMSDCRVDISGWQIRAVKGDAQFIFPKGAQLAPQAPIRVYSNYTDPQTGSYSINSPRALWRTSNESCQLLDDAEREVSRYSF
;
A
#
# COMPACT_ATOMS: atom_id res chain seq x y z
N MET A 1 -5.54 -23.36 -15.17
CA MET A 1 -5.66 -22.11 -14.39
C MET A 1 -4.28 -21.51 -14.37
N ASP A 2 -4.13 -20.23 -14.68
CA ASP A 2 -2.81 -19.61 -14.83
C ASP A 2 -2.10 -19.56 -13.46
N HIS A 3 -1.06 -20.38 -13.30
CA HIS A 3 -0.31 -20.57 -12.05
C HIS A 3 0.74 -19.46 -11.80
N THR A 4 0.76 -18.40 -12.63
CA THR A 4 1.73 -17.29 -12.54
C THR A 4 1.20 -16.04 -11.83
N GLN A 5 0.00 -16.04 -11.25
CA GLN A 5 -0.58 -14.89 -10.53
C GLN A 5 -0.05 -14.67 -9.11
N ALA A 6 1.07 -15.28 -8.73
CA ALA A 6 1.46 -15.36 -7.32
C ALA A 6 2.74 -14.62 -6.94
N ILE A 7 3.46 -14.03 -7.90
CA ILE A 7 4.63 -13.21 -7.59
C ILE A 7 4.17 -11.79 -7.31
N GLU A 8 4.36 -11.35 -6.07
CA GLU A 8 3.93 -10.05 -5.59
C GLU A 8 5.12 -9.17 -5.28
N ILE A 9 5.00 -7.87 -5.55
CA ILE A 9 5.85 -6.86 -4.92
C ILE A 9 5.30 -6.63 -3.51
N VAL A 10 6.00 -7.15 -2.52
CA VAL A 10 5.58 -7.07 -1.11
C VAL A 10 6.05 -5.80 -0.43
N ASN A 11 7.14 -5.20 -0.92
CA ASN A 11 7.71 -3.99 -0.34
C ASN A 11 8.60 -3.24 -1.34
N VAL A 12 8.60 -1.91 -1.23
CA VAL A 12 9.58 -1.04 -1.88
C VAL A 12 10.31 -0.28 -0.78
N ASN A 13 11.50 -0.76 -0.43
CA ASN A 13 12.33 -0.15 0.58
C ASN A 13 12.99 1.11 0.02
N ARG A 14 12.70 2.25 0.66
CA ARG A 14 13.14 3.58 0.26
C ARG A 14 14.22 4.16 1.19
N ASP A 15 14.81 3.33 2.05
CA ASP A 15 15.93 3.73 2.90
C ASP A 15 17.13 4.09 2.01
N LYS A 16 17.71 5.28 2.26
CA LYS A 16 18.83 5.84 1.50
C LYS A 16 20.05 4.92 1.45
N VAL A 17 20.24 4.04 2.43
CA VAL A 17 21.41 3.14 2.45
C VAL A 17 21.18 1.80 1.78
N ALA A 18 19.92 1.42 1.50
CA ALA A 18 19.58 0.07 1.04
C ALA A 18 18.27 0.03 0.23
N GLN A 19 18.13 0.90 -0.78
CA GLN A 19 16.95 0.90 -1.64
C GLN A 19 16.83 -0.39 -2.43
N HIS A 20 15.68 -1.05 -2.33
CA HIS A 20 15.38 -2.26 -3.08
C HIS A 20 13.88 -2.47 -3.25
N ILE A 21 13.53 -3.26 -4.25
CA ILE A 21 12.19 -3.81 -4.47
C ILE A 21 12.23 -5.26 -4.00
N GLU A 22 11.28 -5.65 -3.17
CA GLU A 22 11.17 -6.98 -2.59
C GLU A 22 10.01 -7.73 -3.24
N LEU A 23 10.33 -8.89 -3.80
CA LEU A 23 9.37 -9.82 -4.38
C LEU A 23 9.18 -11.00 -3.46
N CYS A 24 7.97 -11.54 -3.40
CA CYS A 24 7.68 -12.81 -2.74
C CYS A 24 6.82 -13.68 -3.65
N ASN A 25 7.09 -14.98 -3.68
CA ASN A 25 6.18 -15.93 -4.29
C ASN A 25 5.11 -16.35 -3.27
N LYS A 26 3.92 -15.76 -3.37
CA LYS A 26 2.74 -16.12 -2.57
C LYS A 26 1.96 -17.31 -3.12
N GLY A 27 2.53 -18.01 -4.11
CA GLY A 27 1.92 -19.16 -4.75
C GLY A 27 2.40 -20.47 -4.16
N GLU A 28 1.64 -21.53 -4.40
CA GLU A 28 1.96 -22.88 -3.92
C GLU A 28 2.99 -23.61 -4.79
N HIS A 29 3.47 -22.98 -5.87
CA HIS A 29 4.38 -23.58 -6.84
C HIS A 29 5.64 -22.76 -7.03
N ILE A 30 6.71 -23.45 -7.40
CA ILE A 30 7.97 -22.83 -7.80
C ILE A 30 7.75 -22.01 -9.08
N CYS A 31 8.30 -20.80 -9.14
CA CYS A 31 8.23 -19.91 -10.29
C CYS A 31 9.63 -19.67 -10.87
N ASP A 32 9.76 -19.78 -12.20
CA ASP A 32 10.95 -19.31 -12.94
C ASP A 32 10.69 -17.89 -13.43
N LEU A 33 11.52 -16.96 -12.96
CA LEU A 33 11.43 -15.55 -13.30
C LEU A 33 12.22 -15.19 -14.56
N ASN A 34 12.91 -16.13 -15.21
CA ASN A 34 13.70 -15.82 -16.41
C ASN A 34 12.86 -15.05 -17.47
N GLY A 35 13.35 -13.88 -17.86
CA GLY A 35 12.68 -12.99 -18.82
C GLY A 35 11.61 -12.07 -18.22
N TRP A 36 11.17 -12.28 -16.97
CA TRP A 36 10.33 -11.32 -16.26
C TRP A 36 11.06 -9.99 -16.10
N CYS A 37 10.32 -8.89 -15.89
CA CYS A 37 10.94 -7.60 -15.66
C CYS A 37 10.24 -6.74 -14.60
N LEU A 38 11.05 -6.02 -13.83
CA LEU A 38 10.61 -4.90 -13.01
C LEU A 38 10.81 -3.60 -13.78
N GLU A 39 9.81 -2.74 -13.78
CA GLU A 39 9.91 -1.38 -14.34
C GLU A 39 9.57 -0.33 -13.28
N ILE A 40 10.39 0.71 -13.22
CA ILE A 40 10.14 1.90 -12.39
C ILE A 40 9.59 2.99 -13.31
N ALA A 41 8.31 3.32 -13.13
CA ALA A 41 7.57 4.13 -14.10
C ALA A 41 8.13 5.55 -14.24
N SER A 42 8.53 6.19 -13.14
CA SER A 42 8.99 7.59 -13.18
C SER A 42 10.30 7.78 -13.94
N SER A 43 11.20 6.80 -13.88
CA SER A 43 12.54 6.85 -14.49
C SER A 43 12.67 6.01 -15.75
N ALA A 44 11.63 5.24 -16.10
CA ALA A 44 11.62 4.25 -17.18
C ALA A 44 12.76 3.20 -17.08
N GLN A 45 13.32 3.00 -15.88
CA GLN A 45 14.35 1.99 -15.66
C GLN A 45 13.72 0.61 -15.60
N THR A 46 14.39 -0.35 -16.26
CA THR A 46 13.93 -1.74 -16.35
C THR A 46 15.03 -2.68 -15.85
N PHE A 47 14.65 -3.65 -15.04
CA PHE A 47 15.50 -4.78 -14.65
C PHE A 47 14.86 -6.06 -15.18
N THR A 48 15.62 -6.85 -15.93
CA THR A 48 15.16 -8.16 -16.45
C THR A 48 15.86 -9.27 -15.69
N PHE A 49 15.09 -10.22 -15.18
CA PHE A 49 15.62 -11.40 -14.50
C PHE A 49 16.27 -12.34 -15.53
N GLY A 50 17.52 -12.72 -15.27
CA GLY A 50 18.26 -13.67 -16.09
C GLY A 50 17.88 -15.13 -15.83
N PRO A 51 18.49 -16.07 -16.58
CA PRO A 51 18.27 -17.49 -16.39
C PRO A 51 18.62 -17.96 -14.97
N ASP A 52 18.05 -19.11 -14.58
CA ASP A 52 18.23 -19.72 -13.27
C ASP A 52 17.79 -18.81 -12.11
N THR A 53 16.77 -17.99 -12.32
CA THR A 53 16.16 -17.17 -11.27
C THR A 53 14.86 -17.82 -10.83
N ILE A 54 14.97 -18.71 -9.85
CA ILE A 54 13.86 -19.52 -9.35
C ILE A 54 13.41 -18.98 -7.99
N LEU A 55 12.10 -18.83 -7.82
CA LEU A 55 11.48 -18.42 -6.55
C LEU A 55 10.53 -19.51 -6.05
N ARG A 56 10.83 -20.12 -4.91
CA ARG A 56 9.97 -21.13 -4.24
C ARG A 56 8.82 -20.46 -3.49
N PRO A 57 7.76 -21.21 -3.14
CA PRO A 57 6.69 -20.71 -2.26
C PRO A 57 7.24 -20.04 -1.00
N GLU A 58 6.73 -18.85 -0.70
CA GLU A 58 7.14 -17.95 0.38
C GLU A 58 8.61 -17.47 0.33
N GLU A 59 9.36 -17.80 -0.72
CA GLU A 59 10.72 -17.28 -0.91
C GLU A 59 10.67 -15.80 -1.33
N GLU A 60 11.52 -15.01 -0.68
CA GLU A 60 11.67 -13.58 -0.94
C GLU A 60 12.94 -13.30 -1.76
N LEU A 61 12.85 -12.34 -2.67
CA LEU A 61 13.96 -11.87 -3.49
C LEU A 61 14.00 -10.35 -3.51
N SER A 62 15.15 -9.78 -3.14
CA SER A 62 15.41 -8.35 -3.23
C SER A 62 16.16 -7.98 -4.51
N VAL A 63 15.63 -7.00 -5.24
CA VAL A 63 16.30 -6.34 -6.36
C VAL A 63 16.71 -4.93 -5.93
N TYR A 64 18.01 -4.70 -5.80
CA TYR A 64 18.56 -3.43 -5.31
C TYR A 64 18.57 -2.36 -6.39
N ILE A 65 18.40 -1.10 -6.00
CA ILE A 65 18.45 0.02 -6.96
C ILE A 65 19.87 0.27 -7.46
N ASP A 66 20.83 0.44 -6.54
CA ASP A 66 22.20 0.74 -6.90
C ASP A 66 23.17 0.12 -5.89
N ARG A 67 23.45 -1.19 -6.05
CA ARG A 67 24.31 -1.94 -5.12
C ARG A 67 25.32 -2.88 -5.81
N GLY A 68 25.25 -3.05 -7.12
CA GLY A 68 26.00 -4.10 -7.80
C GLY A 68 25.36 -5.49 -7.64
N GLY A 69 25.99 -6.50 -8.25
CA GLY A 69 25.59 -7.90 -8.13
C GLY A 69 24.48 -8.33 -9.09
N LYS A 70 24.03 -9.59 -8.93
CA LYS A 70 23.07 -10.24 -9.84
C LYS A 70 21.70 -9.56 -9.87
N PHE A 71 21.23 -9.10 -8.71
CA PHE A 71 19.90 -8.51 -8.55
C PHE A 71 20.01 -7.03 -8.20
N SER A 72 20.44 -6.23 -9.17
CA SER A 72 20.44 -4.78 -9.05
C SER A 72 20.22 -4.08 -10.37
N PHE A 73 19.48 -2.96 -10.36
CA PHE A 73 19.36 -2.07 -11.51
C PHE A 73 20.71 -1.40 -11.85
N ASN A 74 21.58 -1.19 -10.85
CA ASN A 74 22.86 -0.48 -10.97
C ASN A 74 22.70 0.95 -11.52
N VAL A 75 21.62 1.62 -11.10
CA VAL A 75 21.30 3.00 -11.48
C VAL A 75 20.90 3.78 -10.24
N ALA A 76 21.76 4.70 -9.83
CA ALA A 76 21.48 5.62 -8.73
C ALA A 76 20.18 6.41 -8.97
N ASN A 77 19.38 6.57 -7.91
CA ASN A 77 18.16 7.38 -7.93
C ASN A 77 17.09 6.92 -8.96
N ALA A 78 17.07 5.64 -9.33
CA ALA A 78 16.02 5.13 -10.23
C ALA A 78 14.62 5.28 -9.63
N LEU A 79 14.46 5.15 -8.31
CA LEU A 79 13.20 5.38 -7.60
C LEU A 79 13.00 6.87 -7.27
N ASN A 80 11.83 7.41 -7.60
CA ASN A 80 11.42 8.71 -7.07
C ASN A 80 10.94 8.57 -5.62
N LEU A 81 11.69 9.14 -4.67
CA LEU A 81 11.37 9.04 -3.24
C LEU A 81 10.10 9.81 -2.84
N ARG A 82 9.63 10.76 -3.65
CA ARG A 82 8.36 11.46 -3.37
C ARG A 82 7.14 10.62 -3.71
N GLY A 83 7.30 9.63 -4.58
CA GLY A 83 6.22 8.78 -5.06
C GLY A 83 6.58 8.17 -6.41
N ASP A 84 6.28 6.89 -6.58
CA ASP A 84 6.54 6.17 -7.82
C ASP A 84 5.56 5.00 -7.98
N ARG A 85 5.59 4.38 -9.16
CA ARG A 85 4.89 3.14 -9.49
C ARG A 85 5.90 2.12 -9.98
N VAL A 86 5.94 0.97 -9.32
CA VAL A 86 6.76 -0.17 -9.70
C VAL A 86 5.85 -1.22 -10.33
N LEU A 87 6.22 -1.67 -11.53
CA LEU A 87 5.48 -2.64 -12.32
C LEU A 87 6.29 -3.94 -12.38
N LEU A 88 5.60 -5.07 -12.31
CA LEU A 88 6.16 -6.39 -12.57
C LEU A 88 5.46 -6.99 -13.78
N PHE A 89 6.24 -7.33 -14.79
CA PHE A 89 5.76 -8.05 -15.97
C PHE A 89 6.36 -9.45 -16.02
N ASP A 90 5.61 -10.38 -16.61
CA ASP A 90 6.12 -11.72 -16.91
C ASP A 90 7.02 -11.73 -18.16
N ALA A 91 7.51 -12.92 -18.50
CA ALA A 91 8.35 -13.14 -19.68
C ALA A 91 7.66 -12.84 -21.02
N HIS A 92 6.32 -12.76 -21.04
CA HIS A 92 5.52 -12.39 -22.21
C HIS A 92 5.17 -10.90 -22.25
N ARG A 93 5.68 -10.10 -21.29
CA ARG A 93 5.37 -8.68 -21.11
C ARG A 93 3.93 -8.43 -20.71
N GLU A 94 3.26 -9.42 -20.11
CA GLU A 94 1.97 -9.20 -19.47
C GLU A 94 2.18 -8.65 -18.06
N LEU A 95 1.40 -7.63 -17.72
CA LEU A 95 1.47 -6.98 -16.41
C LEU A 95 0.91 -7.92 -15.34
N ARG A 96 1.75 -8.28 -14.37
CA ARG A 96 1.40 -9.23 -13.29
C ARG A 96 1.12 -8.52 -11.98
N TYR A 97 1.88 -7.47 -11.67
CA TYR A 97 1.74 -6.76 -10.40
C TYR A 97 2.08 -5.28 -10.52
N GLN A 98 1.46 -4.47 -9.67
CA GLN A 98 1.66 -3.03 -9.63
C GLN A 98 1.67 -2.54 -8.18
N PHE A 99 2.71 -1.80 -7.81
CA PHE A 99 2.89 -1.25 -6.48
C PHE A 99 3.11 0.27 -6.57
N VAL A 100 2.29 1.05 -5.87
CA VAL A 100 2.34 2.52 -5.90
C VAL A 100 2.55 3.04 -4.47
N TYR A 101 3.37 4.08 -4.34
CA TYR A 101 3.61 4.72 -3.05
C TYR A 101 3.71 6.25 -3.17
N GLY A 102 3.63 6.93 -2.02
CA GLY A 102 3.83 8.38 -1.91
C GLY A 102 2.84 9.18 -2.75
N GLN A 103 3.30 10.31 -3.31
CA GLN A 103 2.45 11.23 -4.07
C GLN A 103 1.79 10.61 -5.30
N SER A 104 2.41 9.59 -5.90
CA SER A 104 1.84 8.86 -7.04
C SER A 104 0.57 8.09 -6.67
N ALA A 105 0.34 7.82 -5.38
CA ALA A 105 -0.85 7.14 -4.89
C ALA A 105 -2.01 8.08 -4.53
N HIS A 106 -1.82 9.42 -4.49
CA HIS A 106 -2.80 10.33 -3.88
C HIS A 106 -4.18 10.23 -4.54
N ASN A 107 -4.23 10.17 -5.87
CA ASN A 107 -5.49 10.11 -6.61
C ASN A 107 -6.07 8.69 -6.70
N LEU A 108 -5.43 7.70 -6.08
CA LEU A 108 -5.87 6.30 -6.11
C LEU A 108 -6.70 5.94 -4.86
N VAL A 109 -6.53 6.68 -3.77
CA VAL A 109 -7.14 6.37 -2.47
C VAL A 109 -8.03 7.53 -2.04
N ILE A 110 -9.26 7.20 -1.65
CA ILE A 110 -10.22 8.15 -1.11
C ILE A 110 -10.68 7.72 0.26
N ILE A 111 -11.22 8.66 1.04
CA ILE A 111 -12.16 8.32 2.10
C ILE A 111 -13.50 8.04 1.43
N SER A 112 -13.97 6.79 1.45
CA SER A 112 -15.22 6.37 0.80
C SER A 112 -16.44 6.54 1.69
N ASP A 113 -16.27 6.38 3.00
CA ASP A 113 -17.35 6.45 3.97
C ASP A 113 -16.81 6.90 5.34
N VAL A 114 -17.66 7.61 6.09
CA VAL A 114 -17.44 7.92 7.50
C VAL A 114 -18.72 7.55 8.23
N HIS A 115 -18.68 6.44 8.94
CA HIS A 115 -19.83 5.93 9.67
C HIS A 115 -19.80 6.44 11.10
N SER A 116 -20.90 7.09 11.50
CA SER A 116 -21.16 7.46 12.89
C SER A 116 -22.61 7.17 13.23
N ASP A 117 -22.88 6.34 14.25
CA ASP A 117 -24.24 6.21 14.74
C ASP A 117 -24.57 7.41 15.64
N SER A 118 -25.47 8.25 15.13
CA SER A 118 -25.99 9.43 15.83
C SER A 118 -26.99 9.09 16.95
N LEU A 119 -27.43 7.83 17.08
CA LEU A 119 -28.48 7.42 18.01
C LEU A 119 -27.96 7.07 19.42
N GLY A 120 -27.25 8.00 20.07
CA GLY A 120 -27.20 8.14 21.53
C GLY A 120 -26.75 6.93 22.40
N GLY A 121 -26.32 5.82 21.82
CA GLY A 121 -25.78 4.66 22.54
C GLY A 121 -24.42 4.95 23.19
N ARG A 122 -24.05 4.12 24.18
CA ARG A 122 -22.69 4.05 24.76
C ARG A 122 -21.75 3.14 23.95
N ASP A 123 -22.29 2.44 22.94
CA ASP A 123 -21.53 1.60 22.04
C ASP A 123 -21.12 2.45 20.83
N PHE A 124 -19.81 2.46 20.56
CA PHE A 124 -19.17 3.22 19.47
C PHE A 124 -18.30 2.30 18.62
N SER A 125 -18.49 0.98 18.78
CA SER A 125 -17.70 -0.05 18.09
C SER A 125 -17.99 -0.14 16.60
N ASP A 126 -19.07 0.47 16.14
CA ASP A 126 -19.46 0.56 14.75
C ASP A 126 -18.99 1.85 14.06
N GLU A 127 -18.44 2.84 14.78
CA GLU A 127 -17.93 4.06 14.16
C GLU A 127 -16.60 3.79 13.44
N TYR A 128 -16.52 4.16 12.17
CA TYR A 128 -15.31 3.98 11.37
C TYR A 128 -15.11 5.07 10.31
N VAL A 129 -13.87 5.21 9.88
CA VAL A 129 -13.51 5.83 8.60
C VAL A 129 -13.09 4.72 7.64
N GLU A 130 -13.70 4.70 6.46
CA GLU A 130 -13.37 3.75 5.39
C GLU A 130 -12.50 4.45 4.34
N LEU A 131 -11.36 3.85 4.02
CA LEU A 131 -10.59 4.21 2.84
C LEU A 131 -10.86 3.20 1.74
N PHE A 132 -10.96 3.67 0.51
CA PHE A 132 -11.10 2.81 -0.66
C PHE A 132 -10.01 3.10 -1.68
N ASN A 133 -9.32 2.05 -2.11
CA ASN A 133 -8.39 2.10 -3.22
C ASN A 133 -9.16 1.88 -4.52
N MET A 134 -9.34 2.94 -5.31
CA MET A 134 -10.07 2.92 -6.58
C MET A 134 -9.27 2.30 -7.73
N SER A 135 -7.99 2.01 -7.52
CA SER A 135 -7.09 1.53 -8.56
C SER A 135 -7.00 0.00 -8.62
N ASP A 136 -6.40 -0.47 -9.71
CA ASP A 136 -5.98 -1.85 -9.93
C ASP A 136 -4.60 -2.16 -9.29
N CYS A 137 -4.01 -1.19 -8.58
CA CYS A 137 -2.68 -1.30 -8.00
C CYS A 137 -2.75 -1.60 -6.51
N ARG A 138 -1.73 -2.27 -5.97
CA ARG A 138 -1.50 -2.24 -4.52
C ARG A 138 -0.90 -0.89 -4.15
N VAL A 139 -1.43 -0.26 -3.10
CA VAL A 139 -0.98 1.05 -2.62
C VAL A 139 -0.35 0.92 -1.24
N ASP A 140 0.88 1.42 -1.08
CA ASP A 140 1.52 1.59 0.21
C ASP A 140 0.98 2.84 0.91
N ILE A 141 0.38 2.64 2.08
CA ILE A 141 -0.16 3.70 2.94
C ILE A 141 0.61 3.77 4.27
N SER A 142 1.80 3.15 4.36
CA SER A 142 2.65 3.22 5.54
C SER A 142 2.90 4.67 5.98
N GLY A 143 2.59 4.99 7.23
CA GLY A 143 2.77 6.33 7.79
C GLY A 143 1.73 7.37 7.37
N TRP A 144 0.79 7.02 6.47
CA TRP A 144 -0.35 7.88 6.18
C TRP A 144 -1.23 8.02 7.43
N GLN A 145 -2.05 9.07 7.45
CA GLN A 145 -2.80 9.45 8.63
C GLN A 145 -4.25 9.75 8.30
N ILE A 146 -5.15 9.24 9.13
CA ILE A 146 -6.53 9.73 9.20
C ILE A 146 -6.58 10.76 10.32
N ARG A 147 -7.07 11.96 10.05
CA ARG A 147 -7.14 13.06 11.01
C ARG A 147 -8.51 13.73 10.94
N ALA A 148 -9.16 13.92 12.09
CA ALA A 148 -10.31 14.80 12.18
C ALA A 148 -9.86 16.26 12.05
N VAL A 149 -10.59 17.06 11.26
CA VAL A 149 -10.26 18.48 11.04
C VAL A 149 -10.52 19.32 12.30
N LYS A 150 -11.44 18.87 13.14
CA LYS A 150 -11.71 19.40 14.47
C LYS A 150 -11.67 18.24 15.46
N GLY A 151 -11.05 18.46 16.61
CA GLY A 151 -10.81 17.42 17.62
C GLY A 151 -9.43 16.78 17.51
N ASP A 152 -9.20 15.76 18.34
CA ASP A 152 -7.87 15.14 18.54
C ASP A 152 -7.77 13.75 17.92
N ALA A 153 -8.80 13.32 17.17
CA ALA A 153 -8.84 11.99 16.57
C ALA A 153 -7.79 11.88 15.45
N GLN A 154 -6.81 11.00 15.66
CA GLN A 154 -5.77 10.69 14.69
C GLN A 154 -5.45 9.20 14.71
N PHE A 155 -5.26 8.63 13.53
CA PHE A 155 -4.71 7.31 13.33
C PHE A 155 -3.53 7.38 12.35
N ILE A 156 -2.43 6.70 12.65
CA ILE A 156 -1.29 6.58 11.74
C ILE A 156 -1.17 5.11 11.33
N PHE A 157 -1.18 4.85 10.03
CA PHE A 157 -1.02 3.51 9.50
C PHE A 157 0.38 2.98 9.80
N PRO A 158 0.51 1.75 10.33
CA PRO A 158 1.81 1.18 10.68
C PRO A 158 2.67 0.93 9.44
N LYS A 159 3.97 0.74 9.65
CA LYS A 159 4.89 0.33 8.58
C LYS A 159 4.42 -0.98 7.96
N GLY A 160 4.38 -1.04 6.64
CA GLY A 160 3.90 -2.20 5.88
C GLY A 160 2.39 -2.19 5.61
N ALA A 161 1.65 -1.17 6.09
CA ALA A 161 0.24 -1.03 5.78
C ALA A 161 0.03 -0.77 4.28
N GLN A 162 -0.80 -1.61 3.65
CA GLN A 162 -1.06 -1.56 2.21
C GLN A 162 -2.54 -1.75 1.93
N LEU A 163 -3.04 -1.06 0.90
CA LEU A 163 -4.39 -1.28 0.36
C LEU A 163 -4.32 -2.19 -0.86
N ALA A 164 -5.12 -3.25 -0.83
CA ALA A 164 -5.29 -4.11 -1.99
C ALA A 164 -6.02 -3.34 -3.13
N PRO A 165 -5.85 -3.78 -4.39
CA PRO A 165 -6.62 -3.24 -5.52
C PRO A 165 -8.13 -3.32 -5.26
N GLN A 166 -8.87 -2.26 -5.61
CA GLN A 166 -10.34 -2.22 -5.56
C GLN A 166 -10.95 -2.66 -4.21
N ALA A 167 -10.23 -2.44 -3.10
CA ALA A 167 -10.61 -2.92 -1.79
C ALA A 167 -10.75 -1.78 -0.77
N PRO A 168 -11.72 -1.89 0.17
CA PRO A 168 -11.80 -1.00 1.31
C PRO A 168 -10.88 -1.44 2.45
N ILE A 169 -10.52 -0.50 3.31
CA ILE A 169 -10.07 -0.76 4.68
C ILE A 169 -10.83 0.16 5.64
N ARG A 170 -11.06 -0.31 6.86
CA ARG A 170 -11.75 0.48 7.89
C ARG A 170 -10.83 0.73 9.07
N VAL A 171 -10.91 1.95 9.59
CA VAL A 171 -10.30 2.36 10.85
C VAL A 171 -11.42 2.70 11.82
N TYR A 172 -11.65 1.80 12.77
CA TYR A 172 -12.70 1.90 13.78
C TYR A 172 -12.25 2.70 14.99
N SER A 173 -13.22 3.23 15.74
CA SER A 173 -12.96 3.94 17.00
C SER A 173 -12.37 3.04 18.08
N ASN A 174 -12.94 1.86 18.33
CA ASN A 174 -12.53 1.01 19.47
C ASN A 174 -12.73 -0.50 19.26
N TYR A 175 -12.90 -0.94 18.02
CA TYR A 175 -13.06 -2.35 17.66
C TYR A 175 -12.11 -2.71 16.52
N THR A 176 -11.64 -3.95 16.49
CA THR A 176 -10.94 -4.48 15.32
C THR A 176 -11.72 -5.69 14.85
N ASP A 177 -12.23 -5.65 13.63
CA ASP A 177 -12.72 -6.83 12.93
C ASP A 177 -11.53 -7.59 12.33
N PRO A 178 -11.20 -8.80 12.83
CA PRO A 178 -10.10 -9.60 12.30
C PRO A 178 -10.36 -10.11 10.88
N GLN A 179 -11.62 -10.18 10.44
CA GLN A 179 -11.99 -10.72 9.12
C GLN A 179 -11.81 -9.69 8.00
N THR A 180 -11.85 -8.39 8.31
CA THR A 180 -11.77 -7.32 7.29
C THR A 180 -10.39 -6.68 7.17
N GLY A 181 -9.39 -7.14 7.94
CA GLY A 181 -8.06 -6.51 7.99
C GLY A 181 -8.10 -5.08 8.52
N SER A 182 -9.06 -4.79 9.41
CA SER A 182 -9.30 -3.43 9.92
C SER A 182 -8.25 -2.96 10.93
N TYR A 183 -8.21 -1.64 11.13
CA TYR A 183 -7.46 -1.01 12.20
C TYR A 183 -8.39 -0.40 13.24
N SER A 184 -7.86 -0.12 14.43
CA SER A 184 -8.59 0.51 15.53
C SER A 184 -7.74 1.60 16.17
N ILE A 185 -8.35 2.74 16.50
CA ILE A 185 -7.73 3.79 17.31
C ILE A 185 -7.69 3.39 18.80
N ASN A 186 -8.47 2.37 19.19
CA ASN A 186 -8.60 1.90 20.57
C ASN A 186 -9.01 3.03 21.54
N SER A 187 -9.87 3.93 21.08
CA SER A 187 -10.35 5.08 21.85
C SER A 187 -11.41 4.67 22.88
N PRO A 188 -11.38 5.20 24.11
CA PRO A 188 -12.44 4.97 25.10
C PRO A 188 -13.70 5.83 24.84
N ARG A 189 -13.73 6.63 23.76
CA ARG A 189 -14.82 7.55 23.41
C ARG A 189 -15.07 7.54 21.90
N ALA A 190 -16.27 7.91 21.51
CA ALA A 190 -16.63 8.23 20.13
C ALA A 190 -15.67 9.27 19.55
N LEU A 191 -15.19 9.05 18.33
CA LEU A 191 -14.22 9.94 17.68
C LEU A 191 -14.79 10.61 16.44
N TRP A 192 -15.70 9.93 15.73
CA TRP A 192 -16.27 10.39 14.47
C TRP A 192 -17.64 11.05 14.68
N ARG A 193 -17.95 11.39 15.93
CA ARG A 193 -19.29 11.75 16.41
C ARG A 193 -19.41 13.25 16.65
N THR A 194 -19.28 14.07 15.63
CA THR A 194 -19.64 15.49 15.74
C THR A 194 -20.09 16.08 14.41
N SER A 195 -21.34 16.57 14.38
CA SER A 195 -21.99 17.17 13.22
C SER A 195 -21.30 18.45 12.76
N ASN A 196 -21.09 18.61 11.45
CA ASN A 196 -20.33 19.67 10.74
C ASN A 196 -18.81 19.46 10.67
N GLU A 197 -18.35 18.22 10.52
CA GLU A 197 -16.93 17.89 10.51
C GLU A 197 -16.47 17.31 9.19
N SER A 198 -15.17 17.44 8.95
CA SER A 198 -14.51 16.78 7.84
C SER A 198 -13.39 15.91 8.38
N CYS A 199 -13.20 14.77 7.73
CA CYS A 199 -12.08 13.89 7.96
C CYS A 199 -11.08 14.06 6.81
N GLN A 200 -9.80 14.09 7.13
CA GLN A 200 -8.71 14.15 6.16
C GLN A 200 -7.93 12.85 6.17
N LEU A 201 -7.55 12.41 4.97
CA LEU A 201 -6.46 11.48 4.76
C LEU A 201 -5.24 12.29 4.37
N LEU A 202 -4.17 12.16 5.14
CA LEU A 202 -2.88 12.80 4.92
C LEU A 202 -1.82 11.73 4.60
N ASP A 203 -0.85 12.06 3.77
CA ASP A 203 0.31 11.18 3.56
C ASP A 203 1.33 11.28 4.71
N ASP A 204 2.45 10.56 4.59
CA ASP A 204 3.53 10.51 5.58
C ASP A 204 4.27 11.85 5.78
N ALA A 205 4.07 12.80 4.87
CA ALA A 205 4.60 14.17 4.94
C ALA A 205 3.50 15.21 5.23
N GLU A 206 2.35 14.77 5.75
CA GLU A 206 1.19 15.60 6.12
C GLU A 206 0.54 16.36 4.95
N ARG A 207 0.70 15.88 3.71
CA ARG A 207 0.01 16.44 2.54
C ARG A 207 -1.37 15.79 2.42
N GLU A 208 -2.38 16.59 2.10
CA GLU A 208 -3.74 16.08 1.91
C GLU A 208 -3.82 15.15 0.69
N VAL A 209 -4.30 13.94 0.92
CA VAL A 209 -4.61 12.93 -0.09
C VAL A 209 -6.10 12.98 -0.43
N SER A 210 -6.95 12.96 0.59
CA SER A 210 -8.41 12.96 0.44
C SER A 210 -9.06 13.68 1.62
N ARG A 211 -10.29 14.16 1.40
CA ARG A 211 -11.13 14.76 2.42
C ARG A 211 -12.56 14.31 2.22
N TYR A 212 -13.22 14.01 3.33
CA TYR A 212 -14.64 13.70 3.36
C TYR A 212 -15.33 14.66 4.34
N SER A 213 -16.43 15.28 3.91
CA SER A 213 -17.20 16.26 4.70
C SER A 213 -18.63 15.76 4.86
N PHE A 214 -19.18 15.87 6.07
CA PHE A 214 -20.51 15.37 6.45
C PHE A 214 -21.35 16.42 7.18
#